data_AF-A0A2J5HUZ5-F1
#
_entry.id   AF-A0A2J5HUZ5-F1
#
_cell.length_a   1.000
_cell.length_b   1.000
_cell.length_c   1.000
_cell.angle_alpha   90.00
_cell.angle_beta   90.00
_cell.angle_gamma   90.00
#
_symmetry.space_group_name_H-M   'P 1'
#
loop_
_entity.id
_entity.type
_entity.pdbx_description
1 polymer ?
#
loop_
_entity_poly.entity_id
_entity_poly.type
_entity_poly.pdbx_seq_one_letter_code
_entity_poly.pdbx_strand_id
1 'polypeptide(L)'
;MVAIAAEQWESANQSVETFSRLGHRASWSRRHAFLADMGGIRIKAPDLDEPLPVTSYQLAWLVEHQHLPMPGITLAMVDDKDRNDGFARAATLVQIIWFPVQCVGRWIQGIGLTTFELTTVAFILCTLHTFFFWFDKPQDVEVPFDIQTTRLISEMLARQQPNAQNPSPRAWLSAVQAPPDPRSLTTPFWFGVGAVFGTKTRSSPDSTWRFENSQTTPPKGITTPQMLYGILFELAYFGMHLVGWILVFPTTVERVLWTTASLTLLGLLLLYLSAWAIGQRVAPAAARFLFHQDATTIIEIATLFPRWAQIVIHAPVIVIYVLARGYILV
;
A
#
# COMPACT_ATOMS: atom_id res chain seq x y z
N MET A 1 -2.32 3.14 6.51
CA MET A 1 -2.10 1.69 6.75
C MET A 1 -3.17 0.82 6.11
N VAL A 2 -4.46 0.98 6.44
CA VAL A 2 -5.54 0.15 5.88
C VAL A 2 -5.55 0.13 4.36
N ALA A 3 -5.53 1.30 3.71
CA ALA A 3 -5.55 1.41 2.26
C ALA A 3 -4.34 0.71 1.59
N ILE A 4 -3.14 0.84 2.18
CA ILE A 4 -1.95 0.11 1.72
C ILE A 4 -2.22 -1.39 1.82
N ALA A 5 -2.63 -1.89 3.00
CA ALA A 5 -2.89 -3.30 3.22
C ALA A 5 -3.90 -3.87 2.22
N ALA A 6 -4.94 -3.10 1.93
CA ALA A 6 -5.97 -3.41 0.96
C ALA A 6 -5.41 -3.49 -0.48
N GLU A 7 -4.53 -2.57 -0.88
CA GLU A 7 -3.81 -2.62 -2.16
C GLU A 7 -2.87 -3.84 -2.25
N GLN A 8 -2.13 -4.17 -1.18
CA GLN A 8 -1.27 -5.37 -1.18
C GLN A 8 -2.10 -6.66 -1.33
N TRP A 9 -3.27 -6.71 -0.68
CA TRP A 9 -4.20 -7.82 -0.80
C TRP A 9 -4.74 -7.98 -2.22
N GLU A 10 -5.05 -6.86 -2.88
CA GLU A 10 -5.44 -6.85 -4.29
C GLU A 10 -4.30 -7.32 -5.21
N SER A 11 -3.05 -6.87 -4.99
CA SER A 11 -1.86 -7.37 -5.69
C SER A 11 -1.73 -8.89 -5.57
N ALA A 12 -1.88 -9.41 -4.33
CA ALA A 12 -1.80 -10.85 -4.07
C ALA A 12 -2.91 -11.64 -4.78
N ASN A 13 -4.15 -11.12 -4.81
CA ASN A 13 -5.25 -11.74 -5.55
C ASN A 13 -4.99 -11.79 -7.06
N GLN A 14 -4.49 -10.69 -7.64
CA GLN A 14 -4.17 -10.60 -9.06
C GLN A 14 -3.02 -11.53 -9.45
N SER A 15 -2.04 -11.71 -8.55
CA SER A 15 -0.97 -12.70 -8.72
C SER A 15 -1.55 -14.12 -8.78
N VAL A 16 -2.40 -14.50 -7.83
CA VAL A 16 -3.06 -15.82 -7.83
C VAL A 16 -3.88 -16.06 -9.09
N GLU A 17 -4.63 -15.05 -9.55
CA GLU A 17 -5.36 -15.14 -10.81
C GLU A 17 -4.41 -15.38 -12.00
N THR A 18 -3.29 -14.66 -12.04
CA THR A 18 -2.30 -14.77 -13.11
C THR A 18 -1.66 -16.16 -13.15
N PHE A 19 -1.18 -16.66 -12.01
CA PHE A 19 -0.64 -18.03 -11.92
C PHE A 19 -1.71 -19.10 -12.17
N SER A 20 -2.97 -18.85 -11.83
CA SER A 20 -4.06 -19.75 -12.20
C SER A 20 -4.27 -19.83 -13.71
N ARG A 21 -4.14 -18.71 -14.44
CA ARG A 21 -4.21 -18.69 -15.90
C ARG A 21 -3.03 -19.41 -16.56
N LEU A 22 -1.86 -19.35 -15.93
CA LEU A 22 -0.66 -20.11 -16.35
C LEU A 22 -0.73 -21.62 -16.01
N GLY A 23 -1.81 -22.10 -15.39
CA GLY A 23 -1.99 -23.51 -15.04
C GLY A 23 -1.40 -23.93 -13.68
N HIS A 24 -0.97 -22.98 -12.85
CA HIS A 24 -0.29 -23.23 -11.57
C HIS A 24 -1.17 -22.97 -10.32
N ARG A 25 -2.49 -23.06 -10.45
CA ARG A 25 -3.45 -22.77 -9.36
C ARG A 25 -3.20 -23.56 -8.08
N ALA A 26 -2.77 -24.82 -8.19
CA ALA A 26 -2.52 -25.68 -7.03
C ALA A 26 -1.20 -25.35 -6.29
N SER A 27 -0.26 -24.71 -6.98
CA SER A 27 1.10 -24.47 -6.48
C SER A 27 1.32 -23.02 -6.04
N TRP A 28 0.39 -22.11 -6.34
CA TRP A 28 0.51 -20.69 -6.02
C TRP A 28 -0.70 -20.17 -5.24
N SER A 29 -0.43 -19.48 -4.14
CA SER A 29 -1.45 -18.98 -3.21
C SER A 29 -1.17 -17.52 -2.84
N ARG A 30 -2.11 -16.87 -2.15
CA ARG A 30 -1.91 -15.48 -1.69
C ARG A 30 -0.71 -15.35 -0.75
N ARG A 31 -0.42 -16.37 0.06
CA ARG A 31 0.77 -16.41 0.92
C ARG A 31 2.06 -16.31 0.10
N HIS A 32 2.15 -17.05 -1.01
CA HIS A 32 3.29 -16.96 -1.93
C HIS A 32 3.40 -15.59 -2.59
N ALA A 33 2.27 -15.01 -3.01
CA ALA A 33 2.25 -13.68 -3.61
C ALA A 33 2.72 -12.61 -2.61
N PHE A 34 2.19 -12.60 -1.39
CA PHE A 34 2.66 -11.72 -0.32
C PHE A 34 4.14 -11.92 -0.01
N LEU A 35 4.61 -13.16 0.07
CA LEU A 35 6.01 -13.47 0.31
C LEU A 35 6.92 -12.86 -0.77
N ALA A 36 6.57 -13.05 -2.05
CA ALA A 36 7.31 -12.48 -3.18
C ALA A 36 7.29 -10.95 -3.15
N ASP A 37 6.12 -10.35 -2.93
CA ASP A 37 5.91 -8.90 -2.90
C ASP A 37 6.61 -8.22 -1.70
N MET A 38 6.95 -8.97 -0.64
CA MET A 38 7.80 -8.51 0.45
C MET A 38 9.31 -8.68 0.18
N GLY A 39 9.70 -9.30 -0.94
CA GLY A 39 11.09 -9.62 -1.29
C GLY A 39 11.56 -10.98 -0.78
N GLY A 40 10.65 -11.78 -0.21
CA GLY A 40 10.94 -13.10 0.34
C GLY A 40 11.30 -14.17 -0.68
N ILE A 41 11.28 -13.87 -1.99
CA ILE A 41 11.71 -14.76 -3.07
C ILE A 41 12.82 -14.08 -3.88
N ARG A 42 13.93 -14.78 -4.10
CA ARG A 42 15.10 -14.29 -4.84
C ARG A 42 15.53 -15.27 -5.93
N ILE A 43 16.09 -14.75 -7.00
CA ILE A 43 16.71 -15.52 -8.07
C ILE A 43 18.20 -15.61 -7.78
N LYS A 44 18.73 -16.83 -7.75
CA LYS A 44 20.16 -17.10 -7.70
C LYS A 44 20.60 -17.68 -9.03
N ALA A 45 21.50 -16.98 -9.72
CA ALA A 45 22.05 -17.36 -11.02
C ALA A 45 23.59 -17.44 -10.94
N PRO A 46 24.26 -18.22 -11.81
CA PRO A 46 25.71 -18.39 -11.77
C PRO A 46 26.49 -17.10 -12.05
N ASP A 47 25.89 -16.16 -12.78
CA ASP A 47 26.47 -14.87 -13.18
C ASP A 47 26.06 -13.69 -12.28
N LEU A 48 25.38 -13.97 -11.16
CA LEU A 48 25.01 -12.97 -10.17
C LEU A 48 25.83 -13.14 -8.91
N ASP A 49 26.59 -12.10 -8.53
CA ASP A 49 27.33 -12.04 -7.27
C ASP A 49 26.39 -12.09 -6.05
N GLU A 50 25.20 -11.49 -6.18
CA GLU A 50 24.16 -11.46 -5.15
C GLU A 50 22.80 -11.96 -5.69
N PRO A 51 22.05 -12.76 -4.92
CA PRO A 51 20.68 -13.15 -5.29
C PRO A 51 19.76 -11.93 -5.46
N LEU A 52 18.94 -11.95 -6.51
CA LEU A 52 18.10 -10.84 -6.93
C LEU A 52 16.66 -11.02 -6.45
N PRO A 53 16.12 -10.17 -5.54
CA PRO A 53 14.72 -10.28 -5.11
C PRO A 53 13.76 -10.00 -6.26
N VAL A 54 12.62 -10.72 -6.26
CA VAL A 54 11.59 -10.59 -7.29
C VAL A 54 10.20 -10.44 -6.68
N THR A 55 9.42 -9.53 -7.26
CA THR A 55 7.99 -9.40 -6.93
C THR A 55 7.19 -10.54 -7.53
N SER A 56 5.95 -10.73 -7.04
CA SER A 56 5.05 -11.74 -7.60
C SER A 56 4.72 -11.50 -9.07
N TYR A 57 4.69 -10.23 -9.50
CA TYR A 57 4.48 -9.83 -10.89
C TYR A 57 5.68 -10.16 -11.79
N GLN A 58 6.89 -9.79 -11.35
CA GLN A 58 8.11 -10.10 -12.08
C GLN A 58 8.30 -11.60 -12.23
N LEU A 59 8.02 -12.36 -11.17
CA LEU A 59 8.07 -13.81 -11.20
C LEU A 59 7.05 -14.40 -12.18
N ALA A 60 5.79 -13.91 -12.18
CA ALA A 60 4.78 -14.36 -13.13
C ALA A 60 5.21 -14.13 -14.59
N TRP A 61 5.76 -12.95 -14.88
CA TRP A 61 6.28 -12.61 -16.20
C TRP A 61 7.44 -13.54 -16.61
N LEU A 62 8.35 -13.87 -15.69
CA LEU A 62 9.46 -14.80 -15.94
C LEU A 62 9.00 -16.23 -16.22
N VAL A 63 7.96 -16.69 -15.50
CA VAL A 63 7.38 -18.02 -15.72
C VAL A 63 6.63 -18.09 -17.05
N GLU A 64 5.84 -17.06 -17.36
CA GLU A 64 5.07 -16.97 -18.61
C GLU A 64 5.98 -17.01 -19.86
N HIS A 65 7.10 -16.31 -19.83
CA HIS A 65 8.08 -16.27 -20.93
C HIS A 65 9.08 -17.44 -20.91
N GLN A 66 8.83 -18.46 -20.07
CA GLN A 66 9.67 -19.64 -19.92
C GLN A 66 11.12 -19.31 -19.54
N HIS A 67 11.35 -18.19 -18.87
CA HIS A 67 12.65 -17.79 -18.37
C HIS A 67 13.02 -18.51 -17.08
N LEU A 68 12.02 -18.80 -16.23
CA LEU A 68 12.16 -19.61 -15.02
C LEU A 68 11.10 -20.70 -14.97
N PRO A 69 11.42 -21.90 -14.44
CA PRO A 69 10.39 -22.86 -14.06
C PRO A 69 9.58 -22.34 -12.87
N MET A 70 8.38 -22.88 -12.68
CA MET A 70 7.58 -22.61 -11.49
C MET A 70 8.40 -22.96 -10.22
N PRO A 71 8.53 -22.07 -9.23
CA PRO A 71 9.26 -22.38 -8.01
C PRO A 71 8.60 -23.52 -7.23
N GLY A 72 9.41 -24.46 -6.77
CA GLY A 72 9.00 -25.54 -5.88
C GLY A 72 8.82 -25.10 -4.41
N ILE A 73 8.38 -23.86 -4.18
CA ILE A 73 8.10 -23.35 -2.84
C ILE A 73 6.70 -23.87 -2.47
N THR A 74 6.63 -24.71 -1.44
CA THR A 74 5.34 -25.24 -0.95
C THR A 74 4.82 -24.39 0.20
N LEU A 75 3.49 -24.41 0.42
CA LEU A 75 2.88 -23.73 1.56
C LEU A 75 3.50 -24.17 2.89
N ALA A 76 3.80 -25.47 3.06
CA ALA A 76 4.44 -25.99 4.27
C ALA A 76 5.81 -25.34 4.53
N MET A 77 6.59 -25.05 3.48
CA MET A 77 7.87 -24.37 3.62
C MET A 77 7.70 -22.89 4.03
N VAL A 78 6.65 -22.24 3.54
CA VAL A 78 6.32 -20.87 3.93
C VAL A 78 5.86 -20.85 5.39
N ASP A 79 4.98 -21.79 5.76
CA ASP A 79 4.39 -21.89 7.10
C ASP A 79 5.44 -22.28 8.16
N ASP A 80 6.44 -23.09 7.81
CA ASP A 80 7.57 -23.42 8.70
C ASP A 80 8.40 -22.17 9.09
N LYS A 81 8.47 -21.19 8.19
CA LYS A 81 9.12 -19.89 8.46
C LYS A 81 8.16 -18.82 8.99
N ASP A 82 6.85 -19.07 8.94
CA ASP A 82 5.83 -18.13 9.38
C ASP A 82 5.63 -18.28 10.89
N ARG A 83 6.12 -17.32 11.68
CA ARG A 83 5.94 -17.34 13.15
C ARG A 83 4.53 -16.91 13.59
N ASN A 84 3.55 -17.20 12.75
CA ASN A 84 2.18 -16.78 12.88
C ASN A 84 1.44 -17.70 13.84
N ASP A 85 1.57 -17.40 15.13
CA ASP A 85 0.76 -18.05 16.17
C ASP A 85 -0.71 -17.63 16.01
N GLY A 86 -1.47 -18.47 15.30
CA GLY A 86 -2.89 -18.25 15.03
C GLY A 86 -3.72 -18.10 16.31
N PHE A 87 -3.30 -18.73 17.42
CA PHE A 87 -3.97 -18.59 18.71
C PHE A 87 -3.72 -17.21 19.31
N ALA A 88 -2.47 -16.74 19.35
CA ALA A 88 -2.14 -15.41 19.86
C ALA A 88 -2.87 -14.30 19.07
N ARG A 89 -2.99 -14.45 17.74
CA ARG A 89 -3.77 -13.53 16.90
C ARG A 89 -5.25 -13.55 17.24
N ALA A 90 -5.85 -14.74 17.38
CA ALA A 90 -7.25 -14.86 17.73
C ALA A 90 -7.55 -14.23 19.10
N ALA A 91 -6.70 -14.50 20.10
CA ALA A 91 -6.80 -13.90 21.43
C ALA A 91 -6.69 -12.36 21.36
N THR A 92 -5.73 -11.85 20.59
CA THR A 92 -5.56 -10.40 20.36
C THR A 92 -6.80 -9.78 19.72
N LEU A 93 -7.37 -10.43 18.69
CA LEU A 93 -8.58 -9.95 18.02
C LEU A 93 -9.78 -9.89 18.98
N VAL A 94 -9.98 -10.93 19.79
CA VAL A 94 -11.03 -10.94 20.83
C VAL A 94 -10.81 -9.79 21.81
N GLN A 95 -9.58 -9.61 22.29
CA GLN A 95 -9.25 -8.56 23.25
C GLN A 95 -9.51 -7.16 22.69
N ILE A 96 -9.12 -6.87 21.45
CA ILE A 96 -9.35 -5.55 20.85
C ILE A 96 -10.81 -5.32 20.51
N ILE A 97 -11.59 -6.35 20.12
CA ILE A 97 -13.03 -6.22 19.81
C ILE A 97 -13.86 -5.99 21.07
N TRP A 98 -13.41 -6.50 22.22
CA TRP A 98 -14.11 -6.33 23.49
C TRP A 98 -14.32 -4.85 23.86
N PHE A 99 -13.32 -4.00 23.62
CA PHE A 99 -13.39 -2.59 23.98
C PHE A 99 -14.47 -1.81 23.20
N PRO A 100 -14.58 -1.87 21.86
CA PRO A 100 -15.68 -1.28 21.12
C PRO A 100 -17.04 -1.82 21.56
N VAL A 101 -17.15 -3.13 21.86
CA VAL A 101 -18.40 -3.71 22.37
C VAL A 101 -18.83 -3.06 23.69
N GLN A 102 -17.89 -2.85 24.62
CA GLN A 102 -18.14 -2.12 25.87
C GLN A 102 -18.55 -0.65 25.62
N CYS A 103 -17.88 0.02 24.68
CA CYS A 103 -18.21 1.40 24.30
C CYS A 103 -19.64 1.49 23.76
N VAL A 104 -20.04 0.56 22.88
CA VAL A 104 -21.40 0.48 22.33
C VAL A 104 -22.43 0.15 23.41
N GLY A 105 -22.12 -0.78 24.32
CA GLY A 105 -23.01 -1.12 25.43
C GLY A 105 -23.33 0.08 26.32
N ARG A 106 -22.29 0.85 26.70
CA ARG A 106 -22.45 2.09 27.49
C ARG A 106 -23.21 3.17 26.72
N TRP A 107 -22.93 3.32 25.43
CA TRP A 107 -23.66 4.24 24.56
C TRP A 107 -25.16 3.97 24.57
N ILE A 108 -25.56 2.70 24.42
CA ILE A 108 -26.96 2.27 24.45
C ILE A 108 -27.59 2.53 25.82
N GLN A 109 -26.83 2.42 26.90
CA GLN A 109 -27.27 2.74 28.26
C GLN A 109 -27.35 4.25 28.54
N GLY A 110 -27.00 5.11 27.57
CA GLY A 110 -26.96 6.56 27.75
C GLY A 110 -25.76 7.05 28.57
N ILE A 111 -24.78 6.19 28.82
CA ILE A 111 -23.53 6.56 29.47
C ILE A 111 -22.63 7.21 28.42
N GLY A 112 -22.16 8.42 28.69
CA GLY A 112 -21.35 9.20 27.78
C GLY A 112 -20.07 8.47 27.34
N LEU A 113 -19.68 8.67 26.09
CA LEU A 113 -18.41 8.22 25.53
C LEU A 113 -17.37 9.35 25.63
N THR A 114 -16.15 9.03 26.01
CA THR A 114 -15.06 10.01 25.99
C THR A 114 -14.48 10.14 24.57
N THR A 115 -13.82 11.28 24.30
CA THR A 115 -13.10 11.50 23.04
C THR A 115 -12.00 10.46 22.81
N PHE A 116 -11.27 10.10 23.87
CA PHE A 116 -10.22 9.09 23.82
C PHE A 116 -10.78 7.71 23.44
N GLU A 117 -11.93 7.32 24.01
CA GLU A 117 -12.58 6.05 23.67
C GLU A 117 -13.06 6.04 22.21
N LEU A 118 -13.63 7.14 21.73
CA LEU A 118 -14.03 7.28 20.32
C LEU A 118 -12.83 7.13 19.38
N THR A 119 -11.71 7.81 19.67
CA THR A 119 -10.48 7.69 18.87
C THR A 119 -9.91 6.27 18.93
N THR A 120 -10.00 5.60 20.09
CA THR A 120 -9.57 4.21 20.25
C THR A 120 -10.43 3.25 19.42
N VAL A 121 -11.75 3.42 19.41
CA VAL A 121 -12.66 2.63 18.54
C VAL A 121 -12.30 2.82 17.06
N ALA A 122 -12.01 4.05 16.63
CA ALA A 122 -11.59 4.32 15.25
C ALA A 122 -10.27 3.60 14.90
N PHE A 123 -9.30 3.56 15.82
CA PHE A 123 -8.05 2.82 15.62
C PHE A 123 -8.25 1.30 15.60
N ILE A 124 -9.15 0.78 16.43
CA ILE A 124 -9.49 -0.65 16.43
C ILE A 124 -10.14 -1.04 15.11
N LEU A 125 -11.05 -0.21 14.56
CA LEU A 125 -11.61 -0.41 13.22
C LEU A 125 -10.52 -0.52 12.15
N CYS A 126 -9.56 0.42 12.14
CA CYS A 126 -8.41 0.36 11.24
C CYS A 126 -7.58 -0.90 11.43
N THR A 127 -7.36 -1.30 12.68
CA THR A 127 -6.56 -2.47 13.03
C THR A 127 -7.23 -3.73 12.49
N LEU A 128 -8.53 -3.93 12.75
CA LEU A 128 -9.29 -5.08 12.26
C LEU A 128 -9.24 -5.22 10.73
N HIS A 129 -9.42 -4.11 10.00
CA HIS A 129 -9.36 -4.12 8.54
C HIS A 129 -7.95 -4.42 8.03
N THR A 130 -6.92 -3.87 8.68
CA THR A 130 -5.52 -4.19 8.35
C THR A 130 -5.23 -5.68 8.57
N PHE A 131 -5.66 -6.24 9.70
CA PHE A 131 -5.53 -7.67 10.01
C PHE A 131 -6.25 -8.56 8.99
N PHE A 132 -7.42 -8.15 8.53
CA PHE A 132 -8.17 -8.87 7.49
C PHE A 132 -7.40 -8.93 6.17
N PHE A 133 -6.91 -7.79 5.67
CA PHE A 133 -6.16 -7.76 4.41
C PHE A 133 -4.81 -8.46 4.49
N TRP A 134 -4.18 -8.43 5.67
CA TRP A 134 -2.92 -9.14 5.93
C TRP A 134 -3.10 -10.51 6.56
N PHE A 135 -4.29 -11.10 6.46
CA PHE A 135 -4.54 -12.41 7.06
C PHE A 135 -3.58 -13.48 6.53
N ASP A 136 -3.39 -13.49 5.21
CA ASP A 136 -2.50 -14.40 4.48
C ASP A 136 -1.09 -13.85 4.29
N LYS A 137 -0.74 -12.72 4.90
CA LYS A 137 0.60 -12.15 4.78
C LYS A 137 1.52 -12.79 5.84
N PRO A 138 2.55 -13.56 5.44
CA PRO A 138 3.48 -14.16 6.41
C PRO A 138 4.15 -13.10 7.27
N GLN A 139 4.40 -13.41 8.54
CA GLN A 139 5.07 -12.52 9.50
C GLN A 139 6.46 -13.08 9.84
N ASP A 140 7.40 -12.18 10.14
CA ASP A 140 8.74 -12.53 10.63
C ASP A 140 9.52 -13.55 9.78
N VAL A 141 9.34 -13.52 8.46
CA VAL A 141 10.20 -14.30 7.55
C VAL A 141 11.61 -13.70 7.59
N GLU A 142 12.51 -14.32 8.33
CA GLU A 142 13.90 -13.87 8.52
C GLU A 142 14.80 -14.23 7.33
N VAL A 143 14.52 -15.35 6.66
CA VAL A 143 15.36 -15.87 5.58
C VAL A 143 14.54 -16.03 4.29
N PRO A 144 14.91 -15.34 3.20
CA PRO A 144 14.24 -15.46 1.91
C PRO A 144 14.44 -16.85 1.27
N PHE A 145 13.65 -17.15 0.24
CA PHE A 145 13.75 -18.36 -0.57
C PHE A 145 14.51 -18.07 -1.86
N ASP A 146 15.57 -18.84 -2.11
CA ASP A 146 16.38 -18.71 -3.32
C ASP A 146 15.94 -19.74 -4.36
N ILE A 147 15.48 -19.25 -5.51
CA ILE A 147 15.20 -20.05 -6.69
C ILE A 147 16.49 -20.13 -7.50
N GLN A 148 17.03 -21.35 -7.61
CA GLN A 148 18.20 -21.61 -8.45
C GLN A 148 17.79 -21.61 -9.92
N THR A 149 18.49 -20.83 -10.74
CA THR A 149 18.41 -20.92 -12.20
C THR A 149 19.74 -21.39 -12.77
N THR A 150 19.69 -22.26 -13.77
CA THR A 150 20.87 -22.65 -14.55
C THR A 150 21.15 -21.70 -15.71
N ARG A 151 20.22 -20.79 -16.02
CA ARG A 151 20.35 -19.80 -17.08
C ARG A 151 21.07 -18.55 -16.58
N LEU A 152 21.94 -18.02 -17.42
CA LEU A 152 22.65 -16.77 -17.14
C LEU A 152 21.67 -15.60 -17.33
N ILE A 153 21.53 -14.76 -16.31
CA ILE A 153 20.64 -13.59 -16.38
C ILE A 153 21.16 -12.59 -17.42
N SER A 154 22.48 -12.47 -17.56
CA SER A 154 23.17 -11.70 -18.60
C SER A 154 22.76 -12.11 -20.03
N GLU A 155 22.55 -13.40 -20.29
CA GLU A 155 22.09 -13.87 -21.61
C GLU A 155 20.63 -13.46 -21.89
N MET A 156 19.76 -13.59 -20.88
CA MET A 156 18.37 -13.15 -20.99
C MET A 156 18.28 -11.64 -21.22
N LEU A 157 19.14 -10.91 -20.52
CA LEU A 157 19.25 -9.47 -20.58
C LEU A 157 19.75 -8.99 -21.95
N ALA A 158 20.77 -9.63 -22.51
CA ALA A 158 21.29 -9.34 -23.84
C ALA A 158 20.26 -9.59 -24.96
N ARG A 159 19.40 -10.62 -24.80
CA ARG A 159 18.31 -10.90 -25.77
C ARG A 159 17.22 -9.84 -25.76
N GLN A 160 16.88 -9.32 -24.58
CA GLN A 160 15.79 -8.36 -24.44
C GLN A 160 16.21 -6.91 -24.64
N GLN A 161 17.46 -6.57 -24.30
CA GLN A 161 18.01 -5.22 -24.43
C GLN A 161 19.32 -5.24 -25.23
N PRO A 162 19.27 -5.59 -26.53
CA PRO A 162 20.49 -5.75 -27.35
C PRO A 162 21.31 -4.47 -27.50
N ASN A 163 20.69 -3.30 -27.30
CA ASN A 163 21.32 -1.98 -27.45
C ASN A 163 21.66 -1.29 -26.12
N ALA A 164 21.46 -1.95 -24.97
CA ALA A 164 21.75 -1.34 -23.67
C ALA A 164 23.26 -1.36 -23.39
N GLN A 165 23.85 -0.18 -23.15
CA GLN A 165 25.23 -0.08 -22.70
C GLN A 165 25.30 -0.48 -21.21
N ASN A 166 26.00 -1.59 -20.93
CA ASN A 166 26.19 -2.18 -19.60
C ASN A 166 24.86 -2.52 -18.89
N PRO A 167 24.15 -3.56 -19.33
CA PRO A 167 22.82 -3.81 -18.84
C PRO A 167 22.88 -4.39 -17.41
N SER A 168 22.21 -3.70 -16.49
CA SER A 168 22.10 -4.14 -15.09
C SER A 168 20.90 -5.09 -14.94
N PRO A 169 21.07 -6.30 -14.34
CA PRO A 169 19.95 -7.18 -13.98
C PRO A 169 18.84 -6.50 -13.18
N ARG A 170 19.21 -5.61 -12.24
CA ARG A 170 18.28 -4.80 -11.44
C ARG A 170 17.48 -3.82 -12.30
N ALA A 171 18.15 -3.02 -13.13
CA ALA A 171 17.51 -2.11 -14.07
C ALA A 171 16.53 -2.82 -15.00
N TRP A 172 16.86 -4.02 -15.47
CA TRP A 172 15.96 -4.82 -16.30
C TRP A 172 14.72 -5.29 -15.55
N LEU A 173 14.86 -5.86 -14.35
CA LEU A 173 13.69 -6.21 -13.54
C LEU A 173 12.86 -4.97 -13.17
N SER A 174 13.50 -3.83 -12.94
CA SER A 174 12.81 -2.57 -12.67
C SER A 174 12.06 -2.03 -13.90
N ALA A 175 12.45 -2.43 -15.11
CA ALA A 175 11.69 -2.16 -16.33
C ALA A 175 10.43 -3.04 -16.42
N VAL A 176 10.43 -4.22 -15.78
CA VAL A 176 9.25 -5.09 -15.60
C VAL A 176 8.50 -4.65 -14.33
N GLN A 177 8.09 -3.39 -14.29
CA GLN A 177 7.18 -2.85 -13.27
C GLN A 177 5.83 -2.56 -13.90
N ALA A 178 4.76 -2.79 -13.14
CA ALA A 178 3.44 -2.39 -13.57
C ALA A 178 3.35 -0.86 -13.72
N PRO A 179 2.62 -0.35 -14.71
CA PRO A 179 2.40 1.08 -14.85
C PRO A 179 1.67 1.62 -13.60
N PRO A 180 1.94 2.86 -13.20
CA PRO A 180 1.22 3.49 -12.09
C PRO A 180 -0.28 3.53 -12.40
N ASP A 181 -1.08 3.03 -11.48
CA ASP A 181 -2.53 2.98 -11.68
C ASP A 181 -3.18 4.33 -11.36
N PRO A 182 -3.91 4.95 -12.31
CA PRO A 182 -4.67 6.17 -12.05
C PRO A 182 -5.72 6.01 -10.94
N ARG A 183 -6.15 4.78 -10.63
CA ARG A 183 -7.16 4.56 -9.59
C ARG A 183 -6.59 4.49 -8.17
N SER A 184 -5.27 4.51 -7.99
CA SER A 184 -4.69 4.51 -6.64
C SER A 184 -5.01 5.79 -5.88
N LEU A 185 -5.56 5.61 -4.68
CA LEU A 185 -5.83 6.67 -3.71
C LEU A 185 -4.66 6.86 -2.74
N THR A 186 -3.77 5.88 -2.58
CA THR A 186 -2.65 5.99 -1.64
C THR A 186 -1.43 6.64 -2.29
N THR A 187 -1.20 6.36 -3.58
CA THR A 187 0.02 6.78 -4.26
C THR A 187 0.14 8.31 -4.35
N PRO A 188 -0.90 9.08 -4.75
CA PRO A 188 -0.82 10.54 -4.78
C PRO A 188 -0.65 11.16 -3.38
N PHE A 189 -1.26 10.55 -2.36
CA PHE A 189 -1.10 10.98 -0.97
C PHE A 189 0.36 10.85 -0.51
N TRP A 190 0.96 9.66 -0.66
CA TRP A 190 2.35 9.43 -0.30
C TRP A 190 3.34 10.22 -1.15
N PHE A 191 3.00 10.48 -2.41
CA PHE A 191 3.74 11.42 -3.24
C PHE A 191 3.81 12.81 -2.59
N GLY A 192 2.67 13.35 -2.16
CA GLY A 192 2.62 14.66 -1.51
C GLY A 192 3.42 14.71 -0.20
N VAL A 193 3.35 13.64 0.60
CA VAL A 193 4.16 13.51 1.83
C VAL A 193 5.65 13.53 1.49
N GLY A 194 6.08 12.77 0.48
CA GLY A 194 7.48 12.73 0.07
C GLY A 194 7.98 14.04 -0.56
N ALA A 195 7.12 14.77 -1.25
CA ALA A 195 7.46 16.10 -1.76
C ALA A 195 7.84 17.06 -0.62
N VAL A 196 7.09 17.03 0.50
CA VAL A 196 7.31 17.93 1.65
C VAL A 196 8.51 17.52 2.50
N PHE A 197 8.62 16.23 2.84
CA PHE A 197 9.66 15.74 3.76
C PHE A 197 10.92 15.25 3.06
N GLY A 198 10.94 15.24 1.72
CA GLY A 198 12.07 14.75 0.94
C GLY A 198 12.29 13.25 1.02
N THR A 199 11.26 12.46 1.36
CA THR A 199 11.34 11.00 1.24
C THR A 199 11.36 10.65 -0.25
N LYS A 200 12.31 9.79 -0.66
CA LYS A 200 12.35 9.29 -2.04
C LYS A 200 11.09 8.45 -2.26
N THR A 201 10.14 8.94 -3.06
CA THR A 201 8.90 8.23 -3.42
C THR A 201 9.14 7.07 -4.38
N ARG A 202 10.36 6.95 -4.90
CA ARG A 202 10.82 5.82 -5.70
C ARG A 202 12.21 5.44 -5.25
N SER A 203 12.29 4.68 -4.16
CA SER A 203 13.52 4.04 -3.75
C SER A 203 13.97 3.10 -4.86
N SER A 204 15.17 3.34 -5.40
CA SER A 204 15.89 2.27 -6.08
C SER A 204 15.93 1.08 -5.11
N PRO A 205 15.74 -0.17 -5.54
CA PRO A 205 16.01 -1.31 -4.69
C PRO A 205 17.51 -1.27 -4.33
N ASP A 206 17.83 -0.62 -3.21
CA ASP A 206 19.11 -0.80 -2.53
C ASP A 206 19.23 -2.28 -2.14
N SER A 207 20.42 -2.73 -1.75
CA SER A 207 20.82 -4.13 -1.51
C SER A 207 20.02 -4.90 -0.45
N THR A 208 18.87 -4.40 0.00
CA THR A 208 17.97 -5.06 0.92
C THR A 208 17.16 -6.13 0.19
N TRP A 209 17.21 -7.36 0.70
CA TRP A 209 16.36 -8.47 0.23
C TRP A 209 14.87 -8.27 0.55
N ARG A 210 14.50 -7.19 1.26
CA ARG A 210 13.10 -6.81 1.51
C ARG A 210 12.72 -5.62 0.62
N PHE A 211 11.56 -5.69 -0.02
CA PHE A 211 10.96 -4.52 -0.65
C PHE A 211 10.34 -3.62 0.41
N GLU A 212 10.34 -2.31 0.18
CA GLU A 212 9.60 -1.40 1.05
C GLU A 212 8.11 -1.76 1.01
N ASN A 213 7.49 -1.75 2.20
CA ASN A 213 6.09 -2.15 2.34
C ASN A 213 5.09 -1.21 1.63
N SER A 214 5.57 -0.12 1.02
CA SER A 214 4.83 0.84 0.20
C SER A 214 4.96 0.61 -1.31
N GLN A 215 5.80 -0.34 -1.77
CA GLN A 215 6.09 -0.53 -3.20
C GLN A 215 5.08 -1.40 -3.96
N THR A 216 4.21 -2.13 -3.25
CA THR A 216 3.33 -3.12 -3.86
C THR A 216 2.05 -2.47 -4.38
N THR A 217 2.11 -1.89 -5.57
CA THR A 217 0.92 -1.48 -6.34
C THR A 217 0.37 -2.67 -7.14
N PRO A 218 -0.95 -2.92 -7.12
CA PRO A 218 -1.55 -4.01 -7.90
C PRO A 218 -1.21 -3.90 -9.39
N PRO A 219 -0.63 -4.94 -10.02
CA PRO A 219 -0.12 -4.81 -11.38
C PRO A 219 -1.18 -4.51 -12.44
N LYS A 220 -2.42 -4.94 -12.23
CA LYS A 220 -3.56 -4.66 -13.12
C LYS A 220 -4.36 -3.43 -12.66
N GLY A 221 -3.84 -2.69 -11.68
CA GLY A 221 -4.53 -1.57 -11.04
C GLY A 221 -5.60 -2.00 -10.04
N ILE A 222 -6.26 -1.03 -9.44
CA ILE A 222 -7.28 -1.18 -8.41
C ILE A 222 -8.65 -1.39 -9.08
N THR A 223 -9.35 -2.41 -8.62
CA THR A 223 -10.71 -2.72 -9.08
C THR A 223 -11.71 -1.69 -8.54
N THR A 224 -12.82 -1.47 -9.25
CA THR A 224 -13.87 -0.53 -8.79
C THR A 224 -14.39 -0.85 -7.38
N PRO A 225 -14.67 -2.12 -7.01
CA PRO A 225 -15.10 -2.44 -5.65
C PRO A 225 -14.05 -2.07 -4.59
N GLN A 226 -12.78 -2.30 -4.88
CA GLN A 226 -11.68 -1.98 -3.98
C GLN A 226 -11.52 -0.46 -3.79
N MET A 227 -11.64 0.30 -4.88
CA MET A 227 -11.64 1.76 -4.85
C MET A 227 -12.82 2.31 -4.03
N LEU A 228 -14.04 1.79 -4.27
CA LEU A 228 -15.23 2.18 -3.51
C LEU A 228 -15.09 1.85 -2.04
N TYR A 229 -14.54 0.68 -1.72
CA TYR A 229 -14.22 0.30 -0.34
C TYR A 229 -13.27 1.31 0.31
N GLY A 230 -12.19 1.72 -0.36
CA GLY A 230 -11.24 2.70 0.16
C GLY A 230 -11.90 4.05 0.48
N ILE A 231 -12.71 4.57 -0.46
CA ILE A 231 -13.45 5.82 -0.29
C ILE A 231 -14.42 5.72 0.89
N LEU A 232 -15.24 4.65 0.94
CA LEU A 232 -16.22 4.46 1.99
C LEU A 232 -15.57 4.26 3.36
N PHE A 233 -14.44 3.56 3.42
CA PHE A 233 -13.70 3.34 4.64
C PHE A 233 -13.13 4.66 5.19
N GLU A 234 -12.52 5.49 4.33
CA GLU A 234 -12.01 6.81 4.74
C GLU A 234 -13.14 7.73 5.21
N LEU A 235 -14.26 7.77 4.47
CA LEU A 235 -15.44 8.54 4.88
C LEU A 235 -15.99 8.07 6.23
N ALA A 236 -16.06 6.75 6.47
CA ALA A 236 -16.49 6.20 7.74
C ALA A 236 -15.51 6.54 8.87
N TYR A 237 -14.20 6.45 8.61
CA TYR A 237 -13.16 6.75 9.59
C TYR A 237 -13.19 8.22 10.04
N PHE A 238 -13.16 9.16 9.10
CA PHE A 238 -13.20 10.58 9.44
C PHE A 238 -14.59 11.01 9.92
N GLY A 239 -15.66 10.42 9.38
CA GLY A 239 -17.03 10.64 9.81
C GLY A 239 -17.29 10.20 11.26
N MET A 240 -16.62 9.15 11.74
CA MET A 240 -16.74 8.69 13.13
C MET A 240 -16.34 9.78 14.13
N HIS A 241 -15.36 10.63 13.81
CA HIS A 241 -14.95 11.73 14.69
C HIS A 241 -16.03 12.83 14.84
N LEU A 242 -16.99 12.91 13.92
CA LEU A 242 -18.15 13.80 14.06
C LEU A 242 -19.11 13.40 15.19
N VAL A 243 -19.05 12.15 15.66
CA VAL A 243 -19.76 11.73 16.89
C VAL A 243 -19.36 12.60 18.08
N GLY A 244 -18.17 13.20 18.05
CA GLY A 244 -17.73 14.21 19.00
C GLY A 244 -18.73 15.36 19.23
N TRP A 245 -19.59 15.69 18.27
CA TRP A 245 -20.58 16.76 18.45
C TRP A 245 -21.59 16.53 19.57
N ILE A 246 -21.86 15.26 19.88
CA ILE A 246 -22.82 14.88 20.91
C ILE A 246 -22.12 14.41 22.19
N LEU A 247 -20.78 14.51 22.25
CA LEU A 247 -20.01 14.19 23.45
C LEU A 247 -19.90 15.40 24.39
N VAL A 248 -19.73 15.10 25.68
CA VAL A 248 -19.48 16.11 26.71
C VAL A 248 -17.98 16.35 26.81
N PHE A 249 -17.57 17.62 26.74
CA PHE A 249 -16.18 18.04 26.88
C PHE A 249 -15.98 18.74 28.23
N PRO A 250 -14.80 18.58 28.87
CA PRO A 250 -14.47 19.31 30.09
C PRO A 250 -14.53 20.84 29.91
N THR A 251 -14.16 21.35 28.73
CA THR A 251 -14.17 22.78 28.43
C THR A 251 -14.83 23.11 27.09
N THR A 252 -15.30 24.36 26.96
CA THR A 252 -15.80 24.87 25.66
C THR A 252 -14.69 24.95 24.62
N VAL A 253 -13.46 25.24 25.04
CA VAL A 253 -12.29 25.30 24.16
C VAL A 253 -12.03 23.93 23.52
N GLU A 254 -12.02 22.87 24.34
CA GLU A 254 -11.78 21.51 23.82
C GLU A 254 -12.87 21.06 22.84
N ARG A 255 -14.13 21.41 23.11
CA ARG A 255 -15.23 21.13 22.18
C ARG A 255 -15.03 21.83 20.85
N VAL A 256 -14.69 23.12 20.86
CA VAL A 256 -14.47 23.90 19.63
C VAL A 256 -13.28 23.36 18.85
N LEU A 257 -12.16 23.07 19.54
CA LEU A 257 -10.98 22.50 18.90
C LEU A 257 -11.27 21.12 18.29
N TRP A 258 -11.99 20.25 18.99
CA TRP A 258 -12.36 18.92 18.47
C TRP A 258 -13.24 19.02 17.23
N THR A 259 -14.30 19.82 17.31
CA THR A 259 -15.21 20.04 16.19
C THR A 259 -14.47 20.63 14.99
N THR A 260 -13.64 21.66 15.22
CA THR A 260 -12.87 22.30 14.15
C THR A 260 -11.89 21.33 13.52
N ALA A 261 -11.16 20.55 14.32
CA ALA A 261 -10.23 19.53 13.83
C ALA A 261 -10.94 18.43 13.04
N SER A 262 -12.08 17.93 13.53
CA SER A 262 -12.86 16.87 12.87
C SER A 262 -13.42 17.34 11.52
N LEU A 263 -13.98 18.56 11.46
CA LEU A 263 -14.46 19.17 10.22
C LEU A 263 -13.31 19.47 9.26
N THR A 264 -12.17 19.92 9.77
CA THR A 264 -10.97 20.18 8.95
C THR A 264 -10.49 18.89 8.29
N LEU A 265 -10.36 17.80 9.04
CA LEU A 265 -9.94 16.52 8.47
C LEU A 265 -10.91 15.96 7.45
N LEU A 266 -12.23 16.03 7.72
CA LEU A 266 -13.24 15.62 6.75
C LEU A 266 -13.22 16.51 5.51
N GLY A 267 -13.07 17.83 5.67
CA GLY A 267 -12.94 18.77 4.57
C GLY A 267 -11.71 18.51 3.71
N LEU A 268 -10.56 18.22 4.34
CA LEU A 268 -9.33 17.82 3.64
C LEU A 268 -9.51 16.51 2.88
N LEU A 269 -10.21 15.52 3.44
CA LEU A 269 -10.55 14.28 2.72
C LEU A 269 -11.41 14.58 1.49
N LEU A 270 -12.47 15.37 1.62
CA LEU A 270 -13.35 15.70 0.49
C LEU A 270 -12.61 16.50 -0.58
N LEU A 271 -11.74 17.43 -0.17
CA LEU A 271 -10.85 18.16 -1.05
C LEU A 271 -9.90 17.20 -1.79
N TYR A 272 -9.31 16.25 -1.08
CA TYR A 272 -8.42 15.23 -1.65
C TYR A 272 -9.15 14.37 -2.69
N LEU A 273 -10.31 13.80 -2.35
CA LEU A 273 -11.11 12.99 -3.26
C LEU A 273 -11.56 13.78 -4.50
N SER A 274 -11.92 15.05 -4.31
CA SER A 274 -12.29 15.94 -5.41
C SER A 274 -11.10 16.27 -6.30
N ALA A 275 -9.96 16.64 -5.71
CA ALA A 275 -8.72 16.94 -6.43
C ALA A 275 -8.21 15.72 -7.20
N TRP A 276 -8.31 14.52 -6.61
CA TRP A 276 -8.01 13.28 -7.27
C TRP A 276 -8.98 13.02 -8.45
N ALA A 277 -10.30 13.10 -8.23
CA ALA A 277 -11.27 12.84 -9.29
C ALA A 277 -11.18 13.82 -10.47
N ILE A 278 -10.96 15.10 -10.18
CA ILE A 278 -10.74 16.15 -11.19
C ILE A 278 -9.38 15.95 -11.86
N GLY A 279 -8.34 15.71 -11.07
CA GLY A 279 -6.98 15.54 -11.55
C GLY A 279 -6.88 14.39 -12.55
N GLN A 280 -7.53 13.25 -12.32
CA GLN A 280 -7.51 12.13 -13.26
C GLN A 280 -8.15 12.47 -14.62
N ARG A 281 -9.13 13.39 -14.64
CA ARG A 281 -9.79 13.84 -15.88
C ARG A 281 -9.00 14.91 -16.62
N VAL A 282 -8.37 15.82 -15.87
CA VAL A 282 -7.66 16.98 -16.44
C VAL A 282 -6.21 16.64 -16.79
N ALA A 283 -5.61 15.66 -16.09
CA ALA A 283 -4.20 15.30 -16.21
C ALA A 283 -3.74 15.13 -17.68
N PRO A 284 -4.34 14.26 -18.51
CA PRO A 284 -3.85 14.05 -19.87
C PRO A 284 -3.89 15.32 -20.75
N ALA A 285 -4.85 16.22 -20.51
CA ALA A 285 -4.93 17.49 -21.23
C ALA A 285 -3.88 18.48 -20.73
N ALA A 286 -3.73 18.61 -19.41
CA ALA A 286 -2.75 19.50 -18.78
C ALA A 286 -1.31 19.11 -19.12
N ALA A 287 -0.98 17.82 -19.16
CA ALA A 287 0.35 17.33 -19.51
C ALA A 287 0.75 17.74 -20.93
N ARG A 288 -0.15 17.52 -21.89
CA ARG A 288 0.07 17.88 -23.30
C ARG A 288 0.16 19.38 -23.50
N PHE A 289 -0.63 20.16 -22.76
CA PHE A 289 -0.67 21.62 -22.89
C PHE A 289 0.51 22.31 -22.22
N LEU A 290 0.87 21.92 -20.98
CA LEU A 290 1.89 22.60 -20.18
C LEU A 290 3.31 22.07 -20.42
N PHE A 291 3.45 20.76 -20.70
CA PHE A 291 4.75 20.10 -20.75
C PHE A 291 5.05 19.43 -22.10
N HIS A 292 4.09 19.41 -23.03
CA HIS A 292 4.20 18.69 -24.31
C HIS A 292 4.56 17.20 -24.14
N GLN A 293 4.11 16.60 -23.03
CA GLN A 293 4.32 15.19 -22.71
C GLN A 293 2.96 14.50 -22.53
N ASP A 294 2.89 13.22 -22.88
CA ASP A 294 1.75 12.39 -22.52
C ASP A 294 1.90 11.93 -21.07
N ALA A 295 0.87 12.18 -20.27
CA ALA A 295 0.77 11.64 -18.92
C ALA A 295 -0.60 11.01 -18.73
N THR A 296 -0.60 9.84 -18.10
CA THR A 296 -1.77 9.03 -17.81
C THR A 296 -2.26 9.21 -16.37
N THR A 297 -1.39 9.65 -15.46
CA THR A 297 -1.70 9.81 -14.04
C THR A 297 -1.38 11.20 -13.51
N ILE A 298 -2.05 11.58 -12.42
CA ILE A 298 -1.76 12.82 -11.67
C ILE A 298 -0.30 12.87 -11.21
N ILE A 299 0.27 11.72 -10.83
CA ILE A 299 1.63 11.63 -10.29
C ILE A 299 2.66 11.93 -11.37
N GLU A 300 2.48 11.39 -12.58
CA GLU A 300 3.37 11.67 -13.70
C GLU A 300 3.47 13.18 -13.94
N ILE A 301 2.35 13.90 -13.94
CA ILE A 301 2.36 15.35 -14.09
C ILE A 301 2.96 16.05 -12.89
N ALA A 302 2.64 15.60 -11.67
CA ALA A 302 3.18 16.17 -10.46
C ALA A 302 4.72 16.10 -10.43
N THR A 303 5.31 15.03 -11.00
CA THR A 303 6.77 14.89 -11.12
C THR A 303 7.42 15.85 -12.12
N LEU A 304 6.66 16.40 -13.08
CA LEU A 304 7.17 17.37 -14.05
C LEU A 304 7.36 18.77 -13.44
N PHE A 305 6.67 19.06 -12.33
CA PHE A 305 6.85 20.33 -11.63
C PHE A 305 8.18 20.37 -10.87
N PRO A 306 8.84 21.54 -10.79
CA PRO A 306 10.04 21.70 -9.99
C PRO A 306 9.73 21.47 -8.51
N ARG A 307 10.72 20.98 -7.75
CA ARG A 307 10.55 20.57 -6.35
C ARG A 307 9.94 21.66 -5.45
N TRP A 308 10.30 22.92 -5.65
CA TRP A 308 9.73 24.03 -4.88
C TRP A 308 8.21 24.15 -5.09
N ALA A 309 7.72 23.92 -6.31
CA ALA A 309 6.30 23.98 -6.62
C ALA A 309 5.55 22.80 -5.98
N GLN A 310 6.14 21.60 -6.01
CA GLN A 310 5.58 20.43 -5.33
C GLN A 310 5.41 20.68 -3.82
N ILE A 311 6.41 21.30 -3.18
CA ILE A 311 6.35 21.68 -1.75
C ILE A 311 5.25 22.71 -1.51
N VAL A 312 5.18 23.78 -2.31
CA VAL A 312 4.16 24.84 -2.15
C VAL A 312 2.74 24.28 -2.29
N ILE A 313 2.53 23.32 -3.19
CA ILE A 313 1.23 22.68 -3.40
C ILE A 313 0.85 21.77 -2.23
N HIS A 314 1.78 20.95 -1.72
CA HIS A 314 1.46 19.90 -0.74
C HIS A 314 1.64 20.31 0.73
N ALA A 315 2.58 21.21 1.04
CA ALA A 315 2.91 21.58 2.41
C ALA A 315 1.73 22.17 3.20
N PRO A 316 0.91 23.09 2.66
CA PRO A 316 -0.22 23.63 3.42
C PRO A 316 -1.21 22.55 3.85
N VAL A 317 -1.54 21.63 2.93
CA VAL A 317 -2.46 20.52 3.19
C VAL A 317 -1.91 19.60 4.28
N ILE A 318 -0.63 19.23 4.19
CA ILE A 318 0.02 18.33 5.15
C ILE A 318 0.14 18.98 6.53
N VAL A 319 0.52 20.25 6.61
CA VAL A 319 0.63 20.97 7.90
C VAL A 319 -0.73 21.07 8.57
N ILE A 320 -1.77 21.46 7.83
CA ILE A 320 -3.14 21.54 8.38
C ILE A 320 -3.61 20.15 8.84
N TYR A 321 -3.35 19.10 8.05
CA TYR A 321 -3.66 17.72 8.41
C TYR A 321 -2.97 17.31 9.71
N VAL A 322 -1.65 17.54 9.84
CA VAL A 322 -0.87 17.17 11.02
C VAL A 322 -1.35 17.90 12.27
N LEU A 323 -1.65 19.21 12.16
CA LEU A 323 -2.16 19.99 13.30
C LEU A 323 -3.54 19.51 13.74
N ALA A 324 -4.47 19.33 12.79
CA ALA A 324 -5.82 18.84 13.09
C ALA A 324 -5.78 17.41 13.66
N ARG A 325 -4.89 16.55 13.14
CA ARG A 325 -4.72 15.19 13.62
C ARG A 325 -4.08 15.16 15.02
N GLY A 326 -3.06 15.99 15.25
CA GLY A 326 -2.40 16.11 16.54
C GLY A 326 -3.39 16.42 17.66
N TYR A 327 -4.38 17.26 17.40
CA TYR A 327 -5.42 17.57 18.38
C TYR A 327 -6.38 16.39 18.65
N ILE A 328 -6.80 15.63 17.64
CA ILE A 328 -7.74 14.49 17.86
C ILE A 328 -7.08 13.33 18.60
N LEU A 329 -5.75 13.23 18.54
CA LEU A 329 -4.97 12.16 19.17
C LEU A 329 -4.56 12.46 20.62
N VAL A 330 -4.60 13.73 21.03
CA VAL A 330 -4.25 14.20 22.38
C VAL A 330 -5.53 14.41 23.19
#